data_AF-A0A3L7ZJL5-F1
#
_entry.id   AF-A0A3L7ZJL5-F1
#
_cell.length_a   1.000
_cell.length_b   1.000
_cell.length_c   1.000
_cell.angle_alpha   90.00
_cell.angle_beta   90.00
_cell.angle_gamma   90.00
#
_symmetry.space_group_name_H-M   'P 1'
#
loop_
_entity.id
_entity.type
_entity.pdbx_description
1 polymer ?
#
loop_
_entity_poly.entity_id
_entity_poly.type
_entity_poly.pdbx_seq_one_letter_code
_entity_poly.pdbx_strand_id
1 'polypeptide(L)'
;VADNFDERIEQKIFHCEIVVDNEKVKRETARYVKLPQIIDFTDKDGNDRMQEEIQANYDRIRQEVRQIVEDEITRIKNDPELCHLIKEEE
;
A
#
# COMPACT_ATOMS: atom_id res chain seq x y z
N VAL A 1 -24.47 17.63 21.82
CA VAL A 1 -25.29 16.65 22.57
C VAL A 1 -24.56 15.34 22.47
N ALA A 2 -24.07 14.80 23.59
CA ALA A 2 -23.31 13.55 23.59
C ALA A 2 -24.29 12.38 23.51
N ASP A 3 -24.09 11.47 22.55
CA ASP A 3 -24.72 10.15 22.56
C ASP A 3 -24.17 9.40 23.77
N ASN A 4 -24.94 9.36 24.85
CA ASN A 4 -24.63 8.52 25.98
C ASN A 4 -24.89 7.08 25.54
N PHE A 5 -23.84 6.27 25.38
CA PHE A 5 -23.91 4.92 24.83
C PHE A 5 -24.89 3.97 25.55
N ASP A 6 -25.32 4.32 26.76
CA ASP A 6 -26.26 3.55 27.57
C ASP A 6 -27.74 4.03 27.42
N GLU A 7 -28.01 5.04 26.60
CA GLU A 7 -29.37 5.59 26.40
C GLU A 7 -30.11 4.90 25.24
N ARG A 8 -31.37 4.53 25.50
CA ARG A 8 -32.27 3.89 24.54
C ARG A 8 -32.88 4.96 23.62
N ILE A 9 -32.63 4.88 22.31
CA ILE A 9 -33.16 5.85 21.33
C ILE A 9 -34.49 5.34 20.77
N GLU A 10 -35.59 6.01 21.14
CA GLU A 10 -36.93 5.69 20.65
C GLU A 10 -37.19 6.39 19.29
N GLN A 11 -37.28 5.63 18.19
CA GLN A 11 -37.52 6.17 16.84
C GLN A 11 -38.99 6.05 16.43
N LYS A 12 -39.67 7.19 16.20
CA LYS A 12 -41.13 7.26 15.91
C LYS A 12 -41.60 6.65 14.58
N ILE A 13 -40.70 6.13 13.76
CA ILE A 13 -41.02 5.56 12.43
C ILE A 13 -41.13 4.03 12.49
N PHE A 14 -40.57 3.39 13.52
CA PHE A 14 -40.61 1.94 13.71
C PHE A 14 -41.16 1.60 15.09
N HIS A 15 -42.06 0.61 15.17
CA HIS A 15 -42.49 0.02 16.44
C HIS A 15 -41.44 -0.99 16.95
N CYS A 16 -40.18 -0.58 16.95
CA CYS A 16 -39.06 -1.37 17.46
C CYS A 16 -37.95 -0.44 17.96
N GLU A 17 -37.06 -1.02 18.75
CA GLU A 17 -35.96 -0.31 19.40
C GLU A 17 -34.62 -0.79 18.83
N ILE A 18 -33.69 0.15 18.64
CA ILE A 18 -32.30 -0.16 18.28
C ILE A 18 -31.47 -0.08 19.56
N VAL A 19 -31.14 -1.24 20.14
CA VAL A 19 -30.25 -1.36 21.30
C VAL A 19 -28.83 -1.63 20.82
N VAL A 20 -27.89 -0.77 21.19
CA VAL A 20 -26.47 -1.00 20.96
C VAL A 20 -25.94 -1.94 22.04
N ASP A 21 -25.48 -3.13 21.66
CA ASP A 21 -24.88 -4.10 22.59
C ASP A 21 -23.46 -3.66 22.97
N ASN A 22 -23.36 -2.86 24.03
CA ASN A 22 -22.11 -2.33 24.55
C ASN A 22 -21.15 -3.42 25.03
N GLU A 23 -21.66 -4.56 25.54
CA GLU A 23 -20.79 -5.67 25.96
C GLU A 23 -20.13 -6.34 24.76
N LYS A 24 -20.90 -6.54 23.68
CA LYS A 24 -20.37 -7.09 22.44
C LYS A 24 -19.36 -6.14 21.80
N VAL A 25 -19.64 -4.84 21.73
CA VAL A 25 -18.70 -3.84 21.23
C VAL A 25 -17.42 -3.82 22.08
N LYS A 26 -17.51 -3.85 23.41
CA LYS A 26 -16.33 -3.92 24.29
C LYS A 26 -15.51 -5.19 24.05
N ARG A 27 -16.17 -6.34 23.85
CA ARG A 27 -15.51 -7.62 23.55
C ARG A 27 -14.81 -7.61 22.19
N GLU A 28 -15.42 -7.00 21.18
CA GLU A 28 -14.83 -6.83 19.85
C GLU A 28 -13.63 -5.88 19.90
N THR A 29 -13.77 -4.74 20.57
CA THR A 29 -12.70 -3.75 20.75
C THR A 29 -11.52 -4.32 21.54
N ALA A 30 -11.78 -5.12 22.59
CA ALA A 30 -10.73 -5.78 23.38
C ALA A 30 -9.94 -6.84 22.58
N ARG A 31 -10.52 -7.37 21.50
CA ARG A 31 -9.87 -8.33 20.59
C ARG A 31 -9.25 -7.67 19.36
N TYR A 32 -9.33 -6.35 19.25
CA TYR A 32 -8.74 -5.63 18.14
C TYR A 32 -7.22 -5.77 18.17
N VAL A 33 -6.66 -6.33 17.10
CA VAL A 33 -5.21 -6.40 16.87
C VAL A 33 -4.90 -5.43 15.74
N LYS A 34 -4.07 -4.42 16.02
CA LYS A 34 -3.61 -3.49 14.99
C LYS A 34 -2.83 -4.26 13.94
N LEU A 35 -3.10 -3.99 12.67
CA LEU A 35 -2.31 -4.53 11.58
C LEU A 35 -0.83 -4.15 11.79
N PRO A 36 0.11 -5.09 11.64
CA PRO A 36 1.52 -4.76 11.73
C PRO A 36 1.87 -3.74 10.64
N GLN A 37 2.64 -2.73 11.00
CA GLN A 37 3.25 -1.86 10.00
C GLN A 37 4.34 -2.65 9.26
N ILE A 38 4.14 -2.87 7.97
CA ILE A 38 5.09 -3.61 7.12
C ILE A 38 6.21 -2.67 6.65
N ILE A 39 5.87 -1.40 6.40
CA ILE A 39 6.80 -0.35 5.97
C ILE A 39 6.43 0.91 6.72
N ASP A 40 7.41 1.52 7.38
CA ASP A 40 7.28 2.84 7.99
C ASP A 40 7.98 3.86 7.08
N PHE A 41 7.23 4.86 6.63
CA PHE A 41 7.74 5.95 5.79
C PHE A 41 8.14 7.17 6.61
N THR A 42 8.08 7.05 7.93
CA THR A 42 8.43 8.11 8.87
C THR A 42 9.92 8.06 9.18
N ASP A 43 10.61 9.20 9.08
CA ASP A 43 12.00 9.30 9.53
C ASP A 43 12.11 9.34 11.06
N LYS A 44 13.33 9.28 11.58
CA LYS A 44 13.68 9.32 13.02
C LYS A 44 13.08 10.52 13.78
N ASP A 45 12.84 11.61 13.06
CA ASP A 45 12.27 12.86 13.59
C ASP A 45 10.73 12.95 13.45
N GLY A 46 10.06 11.91 12.94
CA GLY A 46 8.60 11.89 12.81
C GLY A 46 8.06 12.47 11.50
N ASN A 47 8.94 12.83 10.54
CA ASN A 47 8.54 13.41 9.26
C ASN A 47 8.20 12.33 8.22
N ASP A 48 7.12 12.53 7.46
CA ASP A 48 6.69 11.63 6.38
C ASP A 48 7.59 11.79 5.14
N ARG A 49 8.29 10.72 4.75
CA ARG A 49 9.17 10.64 3.58
C ARG A 49 8.63 9.74 2.49
N MET A 50 7.34 9.39 2.53
CA MET A 50 6.70 8.46 1.60
C MET A 50 6.99 8.80 0.12
N GLN A 51 6.86 10.08 -0.26
CA GLN A 51 7.08 10.51 -1.65
C GLN A 51 8.54 10.36 -2.09
N GLU A 52 9.49 10.72 -1.23
CA GLU A 52 10.92 10.63 -1.53
C GLU A 52 11.36 9.17 -1.72
N GLU A 53 10.92 8.29 -0.82
CA GLU A 53 11.22 6.85 -0.86
C GLU A 53 10.63 6.18 -2.11
N ILE A 54 9.38 6.52 -2.47
CA ILE A 54 8.75 6.02 -3.70
C ILE A 54 9.52 6.48 -4.92
N GLN A 55 9.89 7.76 -4.98
CA GLN A 55 10.60 8.33 -6.12
C GLN A 55 11.99 7.70 -6.27
N ALA A 56 12.75 7.57 -5.17
CA ALA A 56 14.07 6.95 -5.17
C ALA A 56 14.00 5.49 -5.62
N ASN A 57 12.98 4.74 -5.18
CA ASN A 57 12.76 3.37 -5.62
C ASN A 57 12.46 3.29 -7.12
N TYR A 58 11.55 4.13 -7.61
CA TYR A 58 11.21 4.20 -9.02
C TYR A 58 12.44 4.50 -9.88
N ASP A 59 13.24 5.50 -9.51
CA ASP A 59 14.43 5.88 -10.28
C ASP A 59 15.49 4.77 -10.28
N ARG A 60 15.68 4.10 -9.15
CA ARG A 60 16.58 2.94 -9.04
C ARG A 60 16.13 1.81 -9.97
N ILE A 61 14.86 1.38 -9.88
CA ILE A 61 14.33 0.30 -10.73
C ILE A 61 14.44 0.70 -12.20
N ARG A 62 14.14 1.95 -12.54
CA ARG A 62 14.25 2.45 -13.91
C ARG A 62 15.68 2.36 -14.44
N GLN A 63 16.68 2.69 -13.63
CA GLN A 63 18.09 2.55 -14.00
C GLN A 63 18.50 1.09 -14.15
N GLU A 64 18.10 0.23 -13.21
CA GLU A 64 18.36 -1.22 -13.28
C GLU A 64 17.76 -1.84 -14.55
N VAL A 65 16.52 -1.48 -14.90
CA VAL A 65 15.87 -1.96 -16.13
C VAL A 65 16.62 -1.49 -17.37
N ARG A 66 17.09 -0.23 -17.41
CA ARG A 66 17.91 0.25 -18.53
C ARG A 66 19.19 -0.55 -18.68
N GLN A 67 19.90 -0.79 -17.58
CA GLN A 67 21.12 -1.59 -17.59
C GLN A 67 20.85 -3.01 -18.10
N ILE A 68 19.78 -3.66 -17.62
CA ILE A 68 19.39 -5.00 -18.08
C ILE A 68 19.14 -5.00 -19.59
N VAL A 69 18.45 -3.98 -20.12
CA VAL A 69 18.19 -3.87 -21.56
C VAL A 69 19.50 -3.67 -22.34
N GLU A 70 20.40 -2.82 -21.88
CA GLU A 70 21.70 -2.57 -22.53
C GLU A 70 22.60 -3.82 -22.52
N ASP A 71 22.66 -4.52 -21.39
CA ASP A 71 23.39 -5.77 -21.23
C ASP A 71 22.82 -6.85 -22.15
N GLU A 72 21.50 -6.94 -22.22
CA GLU A 72 20.82 -7.92 -23.07
C GLU A 72 21.01 -7.63 -24.56
N ILE A 73 20.95 -6.36 -24.96
CA ILE A 73 21.29 -5.93 -26.33
C ILE A 73 22.74 -6.33 -26.64
N THR A 74 23.67 -6.08 -25.72
CA THR A 74 25.08 -6.45 -25.89
C THR A 74 25.26 -7.96 -25.99
N ARG A 75 24.56 -8.74 -25.17
CA ARG A 75 24.56 -10.20 -25.23
C ARG A 75 24.06 -10.70 -26.59
N ILE A 76 22.95 -10.16 -27.08
CA ILE A 76 22.36 -10.53 -28.38
C ILE A 76 23.29 -10.15 -29.53
N LYS A 77 23.96 -8.98 -29.49
CA LYS A 77 24.96 -8.59 -30.51
C LYS A 77 26.12 -9.58 -30.61
N ASN A 78 26.56 -10.10 -29.46
CA ASN A 78 27.70 -11.00 -29.38
C ASN A 78 27.35 -12.47 -29.66
N ASP A 79 26.07 -12.79 -29.80
CA ASP A 79 25.59 -14.14 -30.11
C ASP A 79 25.32 -14.26 -31.63
N PRO A 80 26.11 -15.07 -32.37
CA PRO A 80 25.93 -15.25 -33.81
C PRO A 80 24.55 -15.77 -34.22
N GLU A 81 23.86 -16.51 -33.34
CA GLU A 81 22.52 -17.02 -33.64
C GLU A 81 21.44 -15.96 -33.45
N LEU A 82 21.66 -14.93 -32.62
CA LEU A 82 20.65 -13.94 -32.26
C LEU A 82 20.93 -12.53 -32.82
N CYS A 83 22.15 -12.24 -33.26
CA CYS A 83 22.56 -10.90 -33.70
C CYS A 83 21.68 -10.32 -34.81
N HIS A 84 21.16 -11.18 -35.70
CA HIS A 84 20.27 -10.81 -36.80
C HIS A 84 18.91 -10.23 -36.35
N LEU A 85 18.54 -10.37 -35.06
CA LEU A 85 17.31 -9.80 -34.50
C LEU A 85 17.41 -8.31 -34.19
N ILE A 86 18.63 -7.79 -34.06
CA ILE A 86 18.85 -6.35 -33.84
C ILE A 86 18.80 -5.67 -35.19
N LYS A 87 17.75 -4.87 -35.41
CA LYS A 87 17.66 -4.01 -36.58
C LYS A 87 18.59 -2.82 -36.37
N GLU A 88 19.54 -2.63 -37.28
CA GLU A 88 20.24 -1.35 -37.39
C GLU A 88 19.21 -0.35 -37.93
N GLU A 89 18.93 0.72 -37.17
CA GLU A 89 18.11 1.82 -37.67
C GLU A 89 18.92 2.56 -38.77
N GLU A 90 18.37 2.62 -39.99
CA GLU A 90 18.86 3.48 -41.09
C GLU A 90 18.71 4.97 -40.75
#